data_AF-J2SIT0-F1
#
_entry.id   AF-J2SIT0-F1
#
_cell.length_a   1.000
_cell.length_b   1.000
_cell.length_c   1.000
_cell.angle_alpha   90.00
_cell.angle_beta   90.00
_cell.angle_gamma   90.00
#
_symmetry.space_group_name_H-M   'P 1'
#
loop_
_entity.id
_entity.type
_entity.pdbx_description
1 polymer ?
#
loop_
_entity_poly.entity_id
_entity_poly.type
_entity_poly.pdbx_seq_one_letter_code
_entity_poly.pdbx_strand_id
1 'polypeptide(L)'
;MKNIQILSGILLITLSLTSCKDEKQEKAKKTIDSYVTYVDSVKNVSADNLKENWKDVEAEYDRRAENAQLALADIKENAAETEKINTSKIKYEEFKNEMTTLFAPPAPSAKQQLRNALFGEGKIGNDMSFSWVNAQNIHSVYQQFVNTVQDNKDKYSREDWDEIKLMYEALDSRKNTVEKEGLTSEDNRKIAGLKLKFAPMYTLNRMGAKSEETAAAKK
;
A
#
# COMPACT_ATOMS: atom_id res chain seq x y z
N MET A 1 -34.01 -22.46 92.40
CA MET A 1 -34.23 -21.68 91.17
C MET A 1 -32.89 -21.30 90.56
N LYS A 2 -32.58 -21.78 89.35
CA LYS A 2 -31.65 -21.13 88.39
C LYS A 2 -31.71 -21.84 87.01
N ASN A 3 -32.53 -21.25 86.16
CA ASN A 3 -32.54 -21.06 84.69
C ASN A 3 -31.97 -22.12 83.72
N ILE A 4 -32.83 -22.42 82.74
CA ILE A 4 -32.64 -23.10 81.46
C ILE A 4 -31.78 -22.24 80.50
N GLN A 5 -30.90 -22.85 79.71
CA GLN A 5 -30.51 -22.31 78.40
C GLN A 5 -30.39 -23.42 77.34
N ILE A 6 -31.02 -23.14 76.20
CA ILE A 6 -31.25 -23.96 75.02
C ILE A 6 -29.96 -23.98 74.17
N LEU A 7 -29.51 -25.16 73.77
CA LEU A 7 -28.45 -25.34 72.77
C LEU A 7 -29.11 -25.66 71.42
N SER A 8 -29.36 -24.64 70.61
CA SER A 8 -29.78 -24.80 69.21
C SER A 8 -28.54 -24.88 68.33
N GLY A 9 -28.30 -26.06 67.73
CA GLY A 9 -27.30 -26.22 66.69
C GLY A 9 -27.77 -25.59 65.39
N ILE A 10 -27.08 -24.54 64.93
CA ILE A 10 -27.22 -24.00 63.58
C ILE A 10 -26.25 -24.75 62.68
N LEU A 11 -26.81 -25.56 61.78
CA LEU A 11 -26.09 -26.20 60.68
C LEU A 11 -25.78 -25.12 59.62
N LEU A 12 -24.53 -24.68 59.55
CA LEU A 12 -24.03 -23.81 58.49
C LEU A 12 -23.73 -24.67 57.25
N ILE A 13 -24.66 -24.66 56.29
CA ILE A 13 -24.45 -25.19 54.95
C ILE A 13 -23.66 -24.14 54.16
N THR A 14 -22.35 -24.34 54.00
CA THR A 14 -21.51 -23.57 53.08
C THR A 14 -21.35 -24.31 51.74
N LEU A 15 -22.34 -24.17 50.87
CA LEU A 15 -22.25 -24.46 49.43
C LEU A 15 -22.91 -23.25 48.75
N SER A 16 -22.24 -22.40 47.99
CA SER A 16 -21.74 -22.71 46.64
C SER A 16 -21.11 -21.45 46.02
N LEU A 17 -19.79 -21.40 45.85
CA LEU A 17 -19.08 -20.35 45.08
C LEU A 17 -18.33 -20.93 43.87
N THR A 18 -18.51 -22.22 43.56
CA THR A 18 -17.85 -22.88 42.43
C THR A 18 -18.52 -22.57 41.09
N SER A 19 -19.85 -22.47 41.04
CA SER A 19 -20.60 -22.29 39.78
C SER A 19 -20.25 -21.01 38.99
N CYS A 20 -20.05 -19.88 39.69
CA CYS A 20 -19.68 -18.60 39.02
C CYS A 20 -18.26 -18.58 38.45
N LYS A 21 -17.34 -19.44 38.92
CA LYS A 21 -15.96 -19.49 38.39
C LYS A 21 -15.87 -20.31 37.12
N ASP A 22 -16.61 -21.42 37.07
CA ASP A 22 -16.63 -22.29 35.90
C ASP A 22 -17.30 -21.60 34.69
N GLU A 23 -18.37 -20.82 34.93
CA GLU A 23 -19.07 -20.07 33.88
C GLU A 23 -18.18 -18.97 33.25
N LYS A 24 -17.34 -18.30 34.05
CA LYS A 24 -16.40 -17.28 33.54
C LYS A 24 -15.29 -17.89 32.69
N GLN A 25 -14.74 -19.02 33.13
CA GLN A 25 -13.72 -19.76 32.36
C GLN A 25 -14.28 -20.26 31.03
N GLU A 26 -15.52 -20.77 31.02
CA GLU A 26 -16.15 -21.23 29.77
C GLU A 26 -16.38 -20.07 28.79
N LYS A 27 -16.85 -18.91 29.28
CA LYS A 27 -17.00 -17.71 28.45
C LYS A 27 -15.66 -17.23 27.88
N ALA A 28 -14.61 -17.22 28.69
CA ALA A 28 -13.27 -16.85 28.25
C ALA A 28 -12.76 -17.76 27.12
N LYS A 29 -12.93 -19.09 27.27
CA LYS A 29 -12.56 -20.07 26.22
C LYS A 29 -13.35 -19.85 24.94
N LYS A 30 -14.67 -19.60 25.03
CA LYS A 30 -15.51 -19.27 23.86
C LYS A 30 -15.05 -18.01 23.14
N THR A 31 -14.64 -16.97 23.86
CA THR A 31 -14.07 -15.75 23.27
C THR A 31 -12.81 -16.07 22.46
N ILE A 32 -11.91 -16.89 23.03
CA ILE A 32 -10.67 -17.31 22.36
C ILE A 32 -10.97 -18.18 21.14
N ASP A 33 -11.85 -19.17 21.25
CA ASP A 33 -12.24 -20.03 20.13
C ASP A 33 -12.95 -19.22 19.02
N SER A 34 -13.69 -18.16 19.36
CA SER A 34 -14.29 -17.25 18.38
C SER A 34 -13.25 -16.43 17.61
N TYR A 35 -12.14 -16.05 18.26
CA TYR A 35 -11.00 -15.43 17.60
C TYR A 35 -10.30 -16.41 16.65
N VAL A 36 -10.00 -17.63 17.12
CA VAL A 36 -9.37 -18.68 16.30
C VAL A 36 -10.23 -18.98 15.07
N THR A 37 -11.53 -19.18 15.26
CA THR A 37 -12.49 -19.46 14.18
C THR A 37 -12.54 -18.32 13.16
N TYR A 38 -12.46 -17.07 13.61
CA TYR A 38 -12.45 -15.92 12.73
C TYR A 38 -11.19 -15.89 11.85
N VAL A 39 -10.01 -16.14 12.42
CA VAL A 39 -8.76 -16.22 11.65
C VAL A 39 -8.81 -17.35 10.62
N ASP A 40 -9.38 -18.51 10.98
CA ASP A 40 -9.51 -19.61 10.04
C ASP A 40 -10.59 -19.33 8.97
N SER A 41 -11.64 -18.58 9.28
CA SER A 41 -12.71 -18.27 8.31
C SER A 41 -12.32 -17.19 7.30
N VAL A 42 -11.59 -16.15 7.72
CA VAL A 42 -11.19 -15.04 6.83
C VAL A 42 -10.26 -15.51 5.71
N LYS A 43 -9.44 -16.54 5.97
CA LYS A 43 -8.59 -17.19 4.97
C LYS A 43 -9.35 -17.86 3.83
N ASN A 44 -10.63 -18.17 4.02
CA ASN A 44 -11.48 -18.81 3.02
C ASN A 44 -12.31 -17.80 2.19
N VAL A 45 -12.15 -16.49 2.44
CA VAL A 45 -12.81 -15.44 1.67
C VAL A 45 -12.01 -15.17 0.39
N SER A 46 -12.70 -14.90 -0.72
CA SER A 46 -12.02 -14.57 -1.98
C SER A 46 -11.23 -13.26 -1.88
N ALA A 47 -10.12 -13.18 -2.62
CA ALA A 47 -9.26 -12.01 -2.67
C ALA A 47 -10.01 -10.73 -3.07
N ASP A 48 -10.94 -10.80 -4.03
CA ASP A 48 -11.73 -9.64 -4.47
C ASP A 48 -12.61 -9.08 -3.34
N ASN A 49 -13.32 -9.96 -2.63
CA ASN A 49 -14.15 -9.56 -1.48
C ASN A 49 -13.30 -9.02 -0.33
N LEU A 50 -12.12 -9.61 -0.10
CA LEU A 50 -11.18 -9.13 0.91
C LEU A 50 -10.65 -7.75 0.56
N LYS A 51 -10.33 -7.48 -0.71
CA LYS A 51 -9.80 -6.19 -1.16
C LYS A 51 -10.76 -5.04 -0.91
N GLU A 52 -12.05 -5.25 -1.17
CA GLU A 52 -13.09 -4.24 -0.95
C GLU A 52 -13.32 -3.96 0.54
N ASN A 53 -13.17 -4.99 1.39
CA ASN A 53 -13.51 -4.93 2.81
C ASN A 53 -12.29 -5.03 3.74
N TRP A 54 -11.08 -4.82 3.23
CA TRP A 54 -9.84 -5.16 3.93
C TRP A 54 -9.70 -4.44 5.27
N LYS A 55 -10.09 -3.16 5.30
CA LYS A 55 -10.06 -2.34 6.51
C LYS A 55 -10.97 -2.89 7.61
N ASP A 56 -12.14 -3.39 7.24
CA ASP A 56 -13.10 -3.96 8.20
C ASP A 56 -12.61 -5.32 8.72
N VAL A 57 -11.94 -6.10 7.87
CA VAL A 57 -11.26 -7.34 8.25
C VAL A 57 -10.15 -7.07 9.26
N GLU A 58 -9.30 -6.06 9.04
CA GLU A 58 -8.25 -5.69 9.99
C GLU A 58 -8.83 -5.22 11.34
N ALA A 59 -9.85 -4.36 11.31
CA ALA A 59 -10.49 -3.86 12.52
C ALA A 59 -11.16 -4.99 13.34
N GLU A 60 -11.83 -5.93 12.67
CA GLU A 60 -12.49 -7.05 13.33
C GLU A 60 -11.48 -8.07 13.88
N TYR A 61 -10.35 -8.29 13.17
CA TYR A 61 -9.23 -9.05 13.70
C TYR A 61 -8.68 -8.43 14.99
N ASP A 62 -8.32 -7.15 14.97
CA ASP A 62 -7.72 -6.44 16.10
C ASP A 62 -8.62 -6.52 17.33
N ARG A 63 -9.93 -6.25 17.13
CA ARG A 63 -10.95 -6.34 18.17
C ARG A 63 -11.02 -7.75 18.77
N ARG A 64 -11.00 -8.80 17.95
CA ARG A 64 -11.10 -10.19 18.44
C ARG A 64 -9.81 -10.64 19.12
N ALA A 65 -8.65 -10.24 18.61
CA ALA A 65 -7.36 -10.53 19.20
C ALA A 65 -7.23 -9.90 20.59
N GLU A 66 -7.63 -8.64 20.75
CA GLU A 66 -7.65 -7.95 22.05
C GLU A 66 -8.59 -8.65 23.04
N ASN A 67 -9.82 -8.96 22.62
CA ASN A 67 -10.79 -9.66 23.46
C ASN A 67 -10.30 -11.04 23.90
N ALA A 68 -9.64 -11.79 23.01
CA ALA A 68 -9.05 -13.09 23.34
C ALA A 68 -7.91 -12.96 24.34
N GLN A 69 -7.06 -11.93 24.19
CA GLN A 69 -5.97 -11.65 25.12
C GLN A 69 -6.49 -11.27 26.51
N LEU A 70 -7.52 -10.43 26.59
CA LEU A 70 -8.15 -10.05 27.85
C LEU A 70 -8.82 -11.25 28.55
N ALA A 71 -9.44 -12.14 27.77
CA ALA A 71 -10.11 -13.34 28.29
C ALA A 71 -9.16 -14.30 29.03
N LEU A 72 -7.85 -14.29 28.74
CA LEU A 72 -6.87 -15.12 29.44
C LEU A 72 -6.83 -14.84 30.96
N ALA A 73 -7.18 -13.64 31.40
CA ALA A 73 -7.20 -13.26 32.82
C ALA A 73 -8.23 -14.05 33.64
N ASP A 74 -9.29 -14.55 32.98
CA ASP A 74 -10.32 -15.36 33.62
C ASP A 74 -9.97 -16.86 33.65
N ILE A 75 -8.87 -17.28 33.04
CA ILE A 75 -8.43 -18.69 32.93
C ILE A 75 -7.22 -18.93 33.85
N LYS A 76 -7.38 -19.83 34.82
CA LYS A 76 -6.36 -20.09 35.84
C LYS A 76 -5.10 -20.77 35.29
N GLU A 77 -5.29 -21.78 34.43
CA GLU A 77 -4.22 -22.52 33.75
C GLU A 77 -4.39 -22.27 32.25
N ASN A 78 -3.73 -21.23 31.73
CA ASN A 78 -4.04 -20.67 30.41
C ASN A 78 -2.95 -20.92 29.36
N ALA A 79 -1.98 -21.81 29.63
CA ALA A 79 -0.88 -22.08 28.72
C ALA A 79 -1.36 -22.59 27.35
N ALA A 80 -2.36 -23.48 27.32
CA ALA A 80 -2.93 -24.01 26.09
C ALA A 80 -3.69 -22.93 25.31
N GLU A 81 -4.47 -22.10 26.00
CA GLU A 81 -5.22 -20.99 25.40
C GLU A 81 -4.29 -19.87 24.91
N THR A 82 -3.19 -19.61 25.61
CA THR A 82 -2.13 -18.68 25.17
C THR A 82 -1.49 -19.18 23.88
N GLU A 83 -1.19 -20.47 23.79
CA GLU A 83 -0.62 -21.07 22.57
C GLU A 83 -1.59 -21.01 21.39
N LYS A 84 -2.89 -21.22 21.62
CA LYS A 84 -3.93 -21.03 20.59
C LYS A 84 -3.93 -19.61 20.04
N ILE A 85 -3.90 -18.60 20.93
CA ILE A 85 -3.88 -17.19 20.52
C ILE A 85 -2.63 -16.89 19.70
N ASN A 86 -1.46 -17.30 20.18
CA ASN A 86 -0.19 -17.08 19.49
C ASN A 86 -0.17 -17.74 18.11
N THR A 87 -0.65 -18.98 18.01
CA THR A 87 -0.77 -19.71 16.74
C THR A 87 -1.69 -18.99 15.77
N SER A 88 -2.86 -18.53 16.22
CA SER A 88 -3.80 -17.77 15.38
C SER A 88 -3.24 -16.41 14.96
N LYS A 89 -2.48 -15.75 15.83
CA LYS A 89 -1.78 -14.50 15.50
C LYS A 89 -0.78 -14.72 14.36
N ILE A 90 0.06 -15.74 14.46
CA ILE A 90 1.02 -16.09 13.40
C ILE A 90 0.28 -16.36 12.08
N LYS A 91 -0.77 -17.20 12.11
CA LYS A 91 -1.58 -17.51 10.92
C LYS A 91 -2.15 -16.27 10.25
N TYR A 92 -2.60 -15.28 11.02
CA TYR A 92 -3.17 -14.05 10.50
C TYR A 92 -2.10 -13.12 9.95
N GLU A 93 -0.95 -12.97 10.62
CA GLU A 93 0.16 -12.17 10.09
C GLU A 93 0.68 -12.71 8.76
N GLU A 94 0.80 -14.03 8.62
CA GLU A 94 1.15 -14.66 7.33
C GLU A 94 0.14 -14.34 6.24
N PHE A 95 -1.16 -14.46 6.56
CA PHE A 95 -2.24 -14.12 5.64
C PHE A 95 -2.24 -12.63 5.26
N LYS A 96 -2.04 -11.74 6.23
CA LYS A 96 -1.93 -10.31 6.01
C LYS A 96 -0.78 -9.97 5.07
N ASN A 97 0.36 -10.63 5.21
CA ASN A 97 1.50 -10.45 4.32
C ASN A 97 1.20 -10.92 2.89
N GLU A 98 0.51 -12.06 2.75
CA GLU A 98 0.06 -12.57 1.46
C GLU A 98 -0.90 -11.58 0.78
N MET A 99 -1.91 -11.10 1.50
CA MET A 99 -2.89 -10.13 0.99
C MET A 99 -2.26 -8.77 0.67
N THR A 100 -1.31 -8.29 1.49
CA THR A 100 -0.56 -7.06 1.21
C THR A 100 0.20 -7.16 -0.11
N THR A 101 0.78 -8.33 -0.39
CA THR A 101 1.48 -8.60 -1.67
C THR A 101 0.48 -8.66 -2.82
N LEU A 102 -0.66 -9.32 -2.64
CA LEU A 102 -1.69 -9.48 -3.66
C LEU A 102 -2.43 -8.18 -4.01
N PHE A 103 -2.62 -7.32 -3.02
CA PHE A 103 -3.30 -6.02 -3.17
C PHE A 103 -2.35 -4.90 -3.54
N ALA A 104 -1.03 -5.16 -3.54
CA ALA A 104 -0.06 -4.21 -4.05
C ALA A 104 -0.45 -3.79 -5.47
N PRO A 105 -0.38 -2.49 -5.81
CA PRO A 105 -0.59 -2.06 -7.17
C PRO A 105 0.40 -2.80 -8.08
N PRO A 106 -0.01 -3.19 -9.30
CA PRO A 106 0.89 -3.85 -10.23
C PRO A 106 2.13 -2.99 -10.45
N ALA A 107 3.29 -3.63 -10.59
CA ALA A 107 4.52 -2.94 -10.91
C ALA A 107 4.29 -1.99 -12.11
N PRO A 108 4.83 -0.75 -12.08
CA PRO A 108 4.61 0.19 -13.15
C PRO A 108 5.04 -0.40 -14.49
N SER A 109 4.21 -0.24 -15.53
CA SER A 109 4.57 -0.65 -16.88
C SER A 109 5.84 0.06 -17.35
N ALA A 110 6.57 -0.49 -18.33
CA ALA A 110 7.78 0.13 -18.87
C ALA A 110 7.55 1.60 -19.28
N LYS A 111 6.38 1.90 -19.87
CA LYS A 111 5.98 3.28 -20.19
C LYS A 111 5.81 4.14 -18.94
N GLN A 112 5.17 3.63 -17.89
CA GLN A 112 5.02 4.38 -16.64
C GLN A 112 6.37 4.61 -15.95
N GLN A 113 7.28 3.62 -15.99
CA GLN A 113 8.65 3.77 -15.49
C GLN A 113 9.40 4.86 -16.24
N LEU A 114 9.30 4.88 -17.58
CA LEU A 114 9.91 5.93 -18.41
C LEU A 114 9.34 7.32 -18.04
N ARG A 115 8.02 7.46 -17.92
CA ARG A 115 7.41 8.73 -17.51
C ARG A 115 7.84 9.15 -16.09
N ASN A 116 7.92 8.22 -15.16
CA ASN A 116 8.42 8.47 -13.81
C ASN A 116 9.89 8.94 -13.82
N ALA A 117 10.75 8.36 -14.65
CA ALA A 117 12.13 8.81 -14.79
C ALA A 117 12.20 10.24 -15.35
N LEU A 118 11.38 10.54 -16.36
CA LEU A 118 11.38 11.84 -17.04
C LEU A 118 10.86 12.97 -16.14
N PHE A 119 9.81 12.73 -15.35
CA PHE A 119 9.07 13.79 -14.64
C PHE A 119 8.98 13.62 -13.13
N GLY A 120 9.47 12.51 -12.57
CA GLY A 120 9.31 12.14 -11.18
C GLY A 120 8.14 11.19 -10.97
N GLU A 121 8.24 10.37 -9.93
CA GLU A 121 7.25 9.33 -9.63
C GLU A 121 5.86 9.92 -9.37
N GLY A 122 4.85 9.31 -10.00
CA GLY A 122 3.44 9.68 -9.81
C GLY A 122 3.02 11.03 -10.44
N LYS A 123 3.93 11.73 -11.13
CA LYS A 123 3.62 13.04 -11.74
C LYS A 123 2.83 12.96 -13.04
N ILE A 124 3.05 11.92 -13.84
CA ILE A 124 2.37 11.73 -15.12
C ILE A 124 1.80 10.31 -15.17
N GLY A 125 0.47 10.22 -15.16
CA GLY A 125 -0.26 8.96 -15.26
C GLY A 125 -0.55 8.55 -16.70
N ASN A 126 -1.52 7.65 -16.87
CA ASN A 126 -2.00 7.22 -18.18
C ASN A 126 -2.79 8.31 -18.93
N ASP A 127 -3.28 9.33 -18.21
CA ASP A 127 -3.93 10.51 -18.78
C ASP A 127 -2.94 11.48 -19.44
N MET A 128 -1.63 11.28 -19.22
CA MET A 128 -0.54 12.11 -19.75
C MET A 128 -0.71 13.60 -19.44
N SER A 129 -1.35 13.92 -18.30
CA SER A 129 -1.73 15.28 -17.95
C SER A 129 -0.59 16.07 -17.31
N PHE A 130 -0.36 17.28 -17.82
CA PHE A 130 0.58 18.26 -17.24
C PHE A 130 -0.15 19.37 -16.47
N SER A 131 -1.36 19.12 -15.98
CA SER A 131 -2.17 20.12 -15.26
C SER A 131 -1.48 20.71 -14.01
N TRP A 132 -0.57 19.95 -13.39
CA TRP A 132 0.22 20.38 -12.24
C TRP A 132 1.39 21.31 -12.60
N VAL A 133 1.73 21.43 -13.88
CA VAL A 133 2.78 22.32 -14.37
C VAL A 133 2.21 23.72 -14.56
N ASN A 134 2.91 24.75 -14.08
CA ASN A 134 2.50 26.15 -14.09
C ASN A 134 3.71 27.08 -14.33
N ALA A 135 3.48 28.40 -14.36
CA ALA A 135 4.52 29.39 -14.67
C ALA A 135 5.71 29.33 -13.71
N GLN A 136 5.48 28.89 -12.47
CA GLN A 136 6.51 28.84 -11.42
C GLN A 136 7.43 27.62 -11.55
N ASN A 137 6.94 26.50 -12.10
CA ASN A 137 7.71 25.25 -12.17
C ASN A 137 8.09 24.80 -13.59
N ILE A 138 7.49 25.36 -14.64
CA ILE A 138 7.64 24.80 -15.98
C ILE A 138 9.09 24.75 -16.48
N HIS A 139 9.92 25.72 -16.10
CA HIS A 139 11.33 25.71 -16.46
C HIS A 139 12.07 24.55 -15.78
N SER A 140 11.85 24.27 -14.48
CA SER A 140 12.49 23.13 -13.82
C SER A 140 12.00 21.79 -14.37
N VAL A 141 10.73 21.69 -14.77
CA VAL A 141 10.18 20.50 -15.44
C VAL A 141 10.86 20.25 -16.78
N TYR A 142 11.05 21.28 -17.61
CA TYR A 142 11.82 21.17 -18.85
C TYR A 142 13.28 20.77 -18.60
N GLN A 143 13.91 21.37 -17.60
CA GLN A 143 15.31 21.10 -17.27
C GLN A 143 15.50 19.65 -16.84
N GLN A 144 14.61 19.14 -16.00
CA GLN A 144 14.60 17.74 -15.56
C GLN A 144 14.40 16.82 -16.76
N PHE A 145 13.36 17.07 -17.57
CA PHE A 145 13.08 16.26 -18.76
C PHE A 145 14.31 16.15 -19.67
N VAL A 146 14.91 17.27 -20.06
CA VAL A 146 16.05 17.27 -20.98
C VAL A 146 17.29 16.61 -20.37
N ASN A 147 17.55 16.82 -19.08
CA ASN A 147 18.68 16.19 -18.39
C ASN A 147 18.50 14.67 -18.29
N THR A 148 17.33 14.21 -17.85
CA THR A 148 17.04 12.77 -17.77
C THR A 148 17.19 12.11 -19.14
N VAL A 149 16.66 12.74 -20.19
CA VAL A 149 16.80 12.22 -21.56
C VAL A 149 18.27 12.14 -21.95
N GLN A 150 19.04 13.20 -21.71
CA GLN A 150 20.46 13.23 -22.06
C GLN A 150 21.28 12.18 -21.33
N ASP A 151 21.04 12.01 -20.03
CA ASP A 151 21.82 11.11 -19.17
C ASP A 151 21.57 9.64 -19.51
N ASN A 152 20.44 9.33 -20.17
CA ASN A 152 20.03 7.97 -20.52
C ASN A 152 19.89 7.73 -22.03
N LYS A 153 20.27 8.69 -22.88
CA LYS A 153 20.06 8.67 -24.33
C LYS A 153 20.54 7.38 -25.02
N ASP A 154 21.64 6.80 -24.54
CA ASP A 154 22.28 5.61 -25.11
C ASP A 154 21.62 4.30 -24.65
N LYS A 155 20.65 4.36 -23.72
CA LYS A 155 19.91 3.21 -23.18
C LYS A 155 18.51 3.06 -23.77
N TYR A 156 18.01 4.10 -24.43
CA TYR A 156 16.64 4.14 -24.93
C TYR A 156 16.49 3.39 -26.24
N SER A 157 15.49 2.52 -26.28
CA SER A 157 15.03 1.87 -27.51
C SER A 157 14.37 2.89 -28.46
N ARG A 158 14.09 2.47 -29.70
CA ARG A 158 13.33 3.29 -30.64
C ARG A 158 11.95 3.66 -30.08
N GLU A 159 11.28 2.70 -29.46
CA GLU A 159 9.97 2.86 -28.82
C GLU A 159 10.03 3.84 -27.64
N ASP A 160 11.08 3.80 -26.83
CA ASP A 160 11.29 4.76 -25.76
C ASP A 160 11.45 6.18 -26.32
N TRP A 161 12.21 6.33 -27.41
CA TRP A 161 12.32 7.61 -28.10
C TRP A 161 10.98 8.12 -28.65
N ASP A 162 10.11 7.24 -29.13
CA ASP A 162 8.76 7.61 -29.58
C ASP A 162 7.89 8.11 -28.41
N GLU A 163 7.93 7.45 -27.24
CA GLU A 163 7.23 7.92 -26.03
C GLU A 163 7.84 9.23 -25.49
N ILE A 164 9.18 9.38 -25.48
CA ILE A 164 9.87 10.61 -25.09
C ILE A 164 9.39 11.79 -25.94
N LYS A 165 9.24 11.59 -27.25
CA LYS A 165 8.71 12.63 -28.15
C LYS A 165 7.27 12.99 -27.80
N LEU A 166 6.41 11.99 -27.58
CA LEU A 166 5.02 12.22 -27.19
C LEU A 166 4.94 13.07 -25.90
N MET A 167 5.77 12.75 -24.91
CA MET A 167 5.85 13.48 -23.65
C MET A 167 6.37 14.90 -23.83
N TYR A 168 7.36 15.10 -24.69
CA TYR A 168 7.86 16.42 -25.05
C TYR A 168 6.79 17.29 -25.70
N GLU A 169 6.02 16.74 -26.65
CA GLU A 169 4.95 17.47 -27.35
C GLU A 169 3.82 17.87 -26.38
N ALA A 170 3.46 16.99 -25.44
CA ALA A 170 2.49 17.27 -24.40
C ALA A 170 2.98 18.38 -23.43
N LEU A 171 4.25 18.33 -23.02
CA LEU A 171 4.85 19.38 -22.20
C LEU A 171 4.90 20.72 -22.96
N ASP A 172 5.20 20.71 -24.26
CA ASP A 172 5.24 21.93 -25.09
C ASP A 172 3.85 22.52 -25.30
N SER A 173 2.83 21.67 -25.44
CA SER A 173 1.43 22.11 -25.43
C SER A 173 1.08 22.82 -24.12
N ARG A 174 1.44 22.25 -22.95
CA ARG A 174 1.23 22.92 -21.65
C ARG A 174 2.02 24.22 -21.55
N LYS A 175 3.24 24.28 -22.10
CA LYS A 175 4.05 25.50 -22.13
C LYS A 175 3.35 26.65 -22.82
N ASN A 176 2.69 26.41 -23.94
CA ASN A 176 1.97 27.45 -24.67
C ASN A 176 0.78 28.02 -23.87
N THR A 177 0.17 27.19 -23.02
CA THR A 177 -0.87 27.64 -22.09
C THR A 177 -0.25 28.45 -20.94
N VAL A 178 0.79 27.92 -20.31
CA VAL A 178 1.49 28.56 -19.18
C VAL A 178 2.12 29.90 -19.56
N GLU A 179 2.56 30.07 -20.81
CA GLU A 179 3.04 31.35 -21.33
C GLU A 179 2.00 32.47 -21.22
N LYS A 180 0.71 32.14 -21.41
CA LYS A 180 -0.41 33.06 -21.22
C LYS A 180 -0.80 33.26 -19.75
N GLU A 181 -0.37 32.37 -18.87
CA GLU A 181 -0.62 32.40 -17.43
C GLU A 181 0.45 33.20 -16.65
N GLY A 182 1.42 33.83 -17.33
CA GLY A 182 2.42 34.72 -16.71
C GLY A 182 3.83 34.14 -16.63
N LEU A 183 4.24 33.30 -17.58
CA LEU A 183 5.63 32.85 -17.69
C LEU A 183 6.59 34.02 -17.89
N THR A 184 7.67 34.06 -17.12
CA THR A 184 8.68 35.11 -17.25
C THR A 184 9.43 34.99 -18.59
N SER A 185 9.86 36.11 -19.16
CA SER A 185 10.66 36.10 -20.40
C SER A 185 12.02 35.41 -20.21
N GLU A 186 12.57 35.45 -18.99
CA GLU A 186 13.80 34.75 -18.65
C GLU A 186 13.62 33.24 -18.71
N ASP A 187 12.59 32.71 -18.05
CA ASP A 187 12.30 31.27 -18.08
C ASP A 187 11.92 30.81 -19.49
N ASN A 188 11.19 31.64 -20.25
CA ASN A 188 10.87 31.35 -21.66
C ASN A 188 12.15 31.19 -22.50
N ARG A 189 13.14 32.07 -22.31
CA ARG A 189 14.45 31.98 -22.99
C ARG A 189 15.23 30.73 -22.57
N LYS A 190 15.23 30.38 -21.27
CA LYS A 190 15.90 29.16 -20.78
C LYS A 190 15.26 27.91 -21.37
N ILE A 191 13.92 27.85 -21.41
CA ILE A 191 13.19 26.75 -22.05
C ILE A 191 13.52 26.66 -23.54
N ALA A 192 13.61 27.78 -24.26
CA ALA A 192 14.01 27.77 -25.66
C ALA A 192 15.42 27.15 -25.86
N GLY A 193 16.37 27.45 -24.97
CA GLY A 193 17.69 26.81 -24.97
C GLY A 193 17.63 25.29 -24.74
N LEU A 194 16.77 24.84 -23.82
CA LEU A 194 16.54 23.41 -23.56
C LEU A 194 15.91 22.70 -24.76
N LYS A 195 14.95 23.33 -25.45
CA LYS A 195 14.36 22.80 -26.69
C LYS A 195 15.40 22.66 -27.80
N LEU A 196 16.28 23.66 -27.94
CA LEU A 196 17.37 23.63 -28.92
C LEU A 196 18.39 22.52 -28.64
N LYS A 197 18.60 22.18 -27.37
CA LYS A 197 19.44 21.03 -26.95
C LYS A 197 18.75 19.70 -27.22
N PHE A 198 17.46 19.60 -26.94
CA PHE A 198 16.68 18.37 -27.10
C PHE A 198 16.48 17.96 -28.56
N ALA A 199 16.08 18.88 -29.45
CA ALA A 199 15.73 18.56 -30.84
C ALA A 199 16.81 17.79 -31.65
N PRO A 200 18.08 18.23 -31.70
CA PRO A 200 19.13 17.49 -32.40
C PRO A 200 19.47 16.19 -31.68
N MET A 201 19.47 16.18 -30.34
CA MET A 201 19.71 14.97 -29.55
C MET A 201 18.67 13.89 -29.86
N TYR A 202 17.38 14.23 -29.80
CA TYR A 202 16.29 13.32 -30.15
C TYR A 202 16.47 12.72 -31.55
N THR A 203 16.72 13.58 -32.54
CA THR A 203 16.80 13.17 -33.95
C THR A 203 17.92 12.17 -34.17
N LEU A 204 19.13 12.48 -33.68
CA LEU A 204 20.30 11.63 -33.89
C LEU A 204 20.19 10.29 -33.13
N ASN A 205 19.80 10.33 -31.85
CA ASN A 205 19.77 9.13 -31.02
C ASN A 205 18.63 8.18 -31.43
N ARG A 206 17.45 8.71 -31.78
CA ARG A 206 16.37 7.87 -32.29
C ARG A 206 16.73 7.19 -33.61
N MET A 207 17.38 7.92 -34.52
CA MET A 207 17.85 7.34 -35.78
C MET A 207 18.90 6.24 -35.55
N GLY A 208 19.81 6.46 -34.59
CA GLY A 208 20.79 5.47 -34.15
C GLY A 208 20.11 4.19 -33.65
N ALA A 209 19.24 4.31 -32.65
CA ALA A 209 18.49 3.18 -32.07
C ALA A 209 17.71 2.38 -33.13
N LYS A 210 17.03 3.07 -34.06
CA LYS A 210 16.34 2.41 -35.18
C LYS A 210 17.30 1.62 -36.08
N SER A 211 18.48 2.17 -36.36
CA SER A 211 19.47 1.55 -37.22
C SER A 211 20.06 0.30 -36.56
N GLU A 212 20.35 0.36 -35.26
CA GLU A 212 20.84 -0.76 -34.45
C GLU A 212 19.82 -1.90 -34.38
N GLU A 213 18.55 -1.58 -34.10
CA GLU A 213 17.46 -2.56 -34.09
C GLU A 213 17.30 -3.25 -35.44
N THR A 214 17.33 -2.48 -36.55
CA THR A 214 17.26 -3.03 -37.90
C THR A 214 18.44 -3.95 -38.22
N ALA A 215 19.64 -3.61 -37.72
CA ALA A 215 20.83 -4.44 -37.89
C ALA A 215 20.74 -5.72 -37.06
N ALA A 216 20.19 -5.66 -35.84
CA ALA A 216 19.97 -6.81 -34.99
C ALA A 216 18.94 -7.78 -35.59
N ALA A 217 17.86 -7.28 -36.17
CA ALA A 217 16.81 -8.10 -36.80
C ALA A 217 17.26 -8.86 -38.07
N LYS A 218 18.42 -8.49 -38.65
CA LYS A 218 18.99 -9.14 -39.84
C LYS A 218 20.02 -10.23 -39.49
N LYS A 219 20.37 -10.38 -38.22
CA LYS A 219 21.25 -11.44 -37.71
C LYS A 219 20.42 -12.64 -37.28
#